data_AF-A0A5J5GUC1-F1
#
_entry.id   AF-A0A5J5GUC1-F1
#
_cell.length_a   1.000
_cell.length_b   1.000
_cell.length_c   1.000
_cell.angle_alpha   90.00
_cell.angle_beta   90.00
_cell.angle_gamma   90.00
#
_symmetry.space_group_name_H-M   'P 1'
#
loop_
_entity.id
_entity.type
_entity.pdbx_description
1 polymer ?
#
loop_
_entity_poly.entity_id
_entity_poly.type
_entity_poly.pdbx_seq_one_letter_code
_entity_poly.pdbx_strand_id
1 'polypeptide(L)'
;MNPKKSFLLPLLAIFFISGCAQEEAGGGGQLDYEETKKMVVDILKTDDGKKAIQEVMSDEKLRQQLIMDQAIVTDTVQNTLTSDKGIEFWKKTFEDPKFAETIAKTMQKEHEQIMKNLMNDPEYRGKMIEVMKDPELEKELTTVLKGNEYREHLKQVVSETIESPLYQTKIQELLLKASESKASEAKTDEA
;
A
#
# COMPACT_ATOMS: atom_id res chain seq x y z
N MET A 1 39.23 23.81 -85.65
CA MET A 1 39.85 24.82 -86.53
C MET A 1 40.14 26.06 -85.68
N ASN A 2 41.37 26.23 -85.19
CA ASN A 2 41.87 27.51 -84.65
C ASN A 2 42.10 28.49 -85.85
N PRO A 3 42.46 29.80 -85.73
CA PRO A 3 43.14 30.47 -84.59
C PRO A 3 42.87 32.01 -84.42
N LYS A 4 43.69 32.66 -83.56
CA LYS A 4 44.22 34.06 -83.57
C LYS A 4 43.61 35.04 -82.55
N LYS A 5 44.37 35.38 -81.48
CA LYS A 5 45.38 36.47 -81.32
C LYS A 5 44.72 37.82 -80.95
N SER A 6 44.92 38.37 -79.75
CA SER A 6 46.13 39.07 -79.24
C SER A 6 46.17 40.55 -79.60
N PHE A 7 45.99 41.43 -78.62
CA PHE A 7 46.80 42.65 -78.42
C PHE A 7 46.57 43.14 -76.97
N LEU A 8 47.50 42.94 -76.01
CA LEU A 8 48.71 43.77 -75.75
C LEU A 8 48.32 45.25 -75.54
N LEU A 9 48.52 45.89 -74.37
CA LEU A 9 49.74 46.11 -73.56
C LEU A 9 49.73 47.65 -73.25
N PRO A 10 50.50 48.26 -72.31
CA PRO A 10 51.22 47.84 -71.08
C PRO A 10 50.74 48.60 -69.82
N LEU A 11 50.97 48.15 -68.59
CA LEU A 11 52.24 48.12 -67.82
C LEU A 11 52.88 49.51 -67.60
N LEU A 12 53.24 49.76 -66.33
CA LEU A 12 54.27 50.70 -65.86
C LEU A 12 53.80 52.08 -65.35
N ALA A 13 53.22 52.08 -64.15
CA ALA A 13 53.42 53.17 -63.20
C ALA A 13 53.59 52.57 -61.78
N ILE A 14 54.79 52.06 -61.56
CA ILE A 14 55.39 51.86 -60.24
C ILE A 14 55.43 53.22 -59.55
N PHE A 15 54.91 53.34 -58.32
CA PHE A 15 55.62 54.05 -57.27
C PHE A 15 55.05 53.71 -55.88
N PHE A 16 55.81 52.86 -55.18
CA PHE A 16 56.07 52.90 -53.74
C PHE A 16 55.32 53.92 -52.90
N ILE A 17 54.46 53.45 -51.98
CA ILE A 17 54.43 53.91 -50.58
C ILE A 17 54.10 52.70 -49.68
N SER A 18 55.12 52.10 -49.08
CA SER A 18 54.98 51.29 -47.86
C SER A 18 55.21 52.21 -46.67
N GLY A 19 54.26 52.25 -45.73
CA GLY A 19 54.48 52.78 -44.37
C GLY A 19 53.40 53.73 -43.86
N CYS A 20 52.41 53.21 -43.14
CA CYS A 20 52.06 53.71 -41.80
C CYS A 20 51.20 52.69 -41.07
N ALA A 21 51.49 52.49 -39.79
CA ALA A 21 50.86 51.53 -38.91
C ALA A 21 49.37 51.82 -38.72
N GLN A 22 48.55 50.76 -38.76
CA GLN A 22 47.27 50.72 -38.06
C GLN A 22 46.97 49.26 -37.72
N GLU A 23 47.07 48.94 -36.43
CA GLU A 23 46.41 47.79 -35.83
C GLU A 23 44.91 47.89 -36.14
N GLU A 24 44.34 46.86 -36.76
CA GLU A 24 43.22 46.12 -36.17
C GLU A 24 42.76 44.95 -37.07
N ALA A 25 42.31 43.92 -36.36
CA ALA A 25 41.31 42.93 -36.77
C ALA A 25 41.74 41.82 -37.74
N GLY A 26 42.34 40.77 -37.16
CA GLY A 26 42.37 39.43 -37.77
C GLY A 26 42.52 38.32 -36.73
N GLY A 27 41.40 37.84 -36.15
CA GLY A 27 41.36 36.56 -35.41
C GLY A 27 40.64 36.59 -34.05
N GLY A 28 39.32 36.83 -34.01
CA GLY A 28 38.55 37.00 -32.76
C GLY A 28 37.43 35.98 -32.52
N GLY A 29 37.49 34.76 -33.06
CA GLY A 29 36.35 33.83 -32.99
C GLY A 29 36.42 32.73 -31.92
N GLN A 30 37.61 32.29 -31.52
CA GLN A 30 37.78 31.04 -30.76
C GLN A 30 38.35 31.24 -29.34
N LEU A 31 39.08 32.33 -29.10
CA LEU A 31 39.54 32.72 -27.76
C LEU A 31 38.39 33.32 -26.92
N ASP A 32 37.45 33.99 -27.58
CA ASP A 32 36.29 34.64 -26.96
C ASP A 32 35.25 33.62 -26.43
N TYR A 33 35.15 32.43 -27.04
CA TYR A 33 34.16 31.44 -26.63
C TYR A 33 34.47 30.79 -25.27
N GLU A 34 35.72 30.40 -25.02
CA GLU A 34 36.09 29.80 -23.72
C GLU A 34 36.11 30.85 -22.60
N GLU A 35 36.48 32.09 -22.91
CA GLU A 35 36.40 33.21 -21.97
C GLU A 35 34.95 33.58 -21.64
N THR A 36 34.08 33.68 -22.65
CA THR A 36 32.64 33.90 -22.48
C THR A 36 31.98 32.75 -21.72
N LYS A 37 32.35 31.50 -22.02
CA LYS A 37 31.85 30.31 -21.28
C LYS A 37 32.24 30.35 -19.81
N LYS A 38 33.50 30.69 -19.51
CA LYS A 38 33.98 30.85 -18.14
C LYS A 38 33.23 31.98 -17.43
N MET A 39 33.05 33.12 -18.10
CA MET A 39 32.27 34.24 -17.59
C MET A 39 30.82 33.84 -17.28
N VAL A 40 30.14 33.12 -18.17
CA VAL A 40 28.76 32.64 -17.95
C VAL A 40 28.69 31.65 -16.78
N VAL A 41 29.64 30.72 -16.68
CA VAL A 41 29.71 29.77 -15.55
C VAL A 41 29.95 30.50 -14.23
N ASP A 42 30.80 31.53 -14.23
CA ASP A 42 31.09 32.33 -13.05
C ASP A 42 29.87 33.19 -12.66
N ILE A 43 29.16 33.78 -13.62
CA ILE A 43 27.89 34.51 -13.40
C ILE A 43 26.85 33.58 -12.75
N LEU A 44 26.67 32.36 -13.26
CA LEU A 44 25.73 31.38 -12.70
C LEU A 44 26.10 30.96 -11.26
N LYS A 45 27.39 30.99 -10.91
CA LYS A 45 27.88 30.65 -9.57
C LYS A 45 27.82 31.81 -8.58
N THR A 46 27.75 33.06 -9.06
CA THR A 46 27.63 34.24 -8.20
C THR A 46 26.32 34.22 -7.41
N ASP A 47 26.29 34.96 -6.32
CA ASP A 47 25.09 35.08 -5.49
C ASP A 47 23.92 35.71 -6.25
N ASP A 48 24.22 36.60 -7.21
CA ASP A 48 23.20 37.20 -8.07
C ASP A 48 22.64 36.20 -9.09
N GLY A 49 23.50 35.34 -9.66
CA GLY A 49 23.06 34.23 -10.51
C GLY A 49 22.18 33.22 -9.77
N LYS A 50 22.56 32.85 -8.54
CA LYS A 50 21.75 31.97 -7.68
C LYS A 50 20.42 32.63 -7.28
N LYS A 51 20.42 33.91 -6.93
CA LYS A 51 19.20 34.66 -6.61
C LYS A 51 18.26 34.76 -7.81
N ALA A 52 18.79 35.05 -9.00
CA ALA A 52 18.00 35.09 -10.23
C ALA A 52 17.36 33.73 -10.54
N ILE A 53 18.11 32.63 -10.39
CA ILE A 53 17.55 31.28 -10.53
C ILE A 53 16.49 31.02 -9.46
N GLN A 54 16.72 31.42 -8.21
CA GLN A 54 15.76 31.25 -7.12
C GLN A 54 14.46 32.05 -7.33
N GLU A 55 14.56 33.25 -7.90
CA GLU A 55 13.43 34.12 -8.25
C GLU A 55 12.62 33.52 -9.41
N VAL A 56 13.31 33.03 -10.45
CA VAL A 56 12.71 32.31 -11.58
C VAL A 56 12.07 30.99 -11.12
N MET A 57 12.74 30.24 -10.25
CA MET A 57 12.19 29.05 -9.61
C MET A 57 11.08 29.38 -8.62
N SER A 58 10.84 30.64 -8.26
CA SER A 58 9.70 31.04 -7.42
C SER A 58 8.44 31.30 -8.22
N ASP A 59 8.55 31.40 -9.55
CA ASP A 59 7.41 31.42 -10.46
C ASP A 59 6.71 30.05 -10.49
N GLU A 60 5.43 30.05 -10.16
CA GLU A 60 4.60 28.84 -10.07
C GLU A 60 4.45 28.11 -11.41
N LYS A 61 4.40 28.84 -12.54
CA LYS A 61 4.28 28.26 -13.88
C LYS A 61 5.57 27.56 -14.29
N LEU A 62 6.71 28.13 -13.93
CA LEU A 62 8.02 27.52 -14.22
C LEU A 62 8.29 26.32 -13.31
N ARG A 63 7.90 26.37 -12.03
CA ARG A 63 7.94 25.19 -11.14
C ARG A 63 7.14 24.02 -11.70
N GLN A 64 5.90 24.28 -12.14
CA GLN A 64 5.05 23.24 -12.73
C GLN A 64 5.67 22.62 -13.98
N GLN A 65 6.32 23.41 -14.84
CA GLN A 65 7.00 22.91 -16.03
C GLN A 65 8.29 22.12 -15.73
N LEU A 66 9.01 22.46 -14.66
CA LEU A 66 10.24 21.76 -14.25
C LEU A 66 9.96 20.46 -13.47
N ILE A 67 8.84 20.35 -12.76
CA ILE A 67 8.44 19.16 -11.98
C ILE A 67 7.85 18.04 -12.88
N MET A 68 7.70 18.29 -14.19
CA MET A 68 7.03 17.39 -15.13
C MET A 68 7.90 16.25 -15.72
N ASP A 69 9.05 15.91 -15.11
CA ASP A 69 9.66 14.60 -15.42
C ASP A 69 8.88 13.50 -14.71
N GLN A 70 7.80 13.05 -15.35
CA GLN A 70 6.91 12.00 -14.89
C GLN A 70 7.66 10.72 -14.47
N ALA A 71 8.78 10.38 -15.13
CA ALA A 71 9.53 9.19 -14.80
C ALA A 71 10.28 9.34 -13.47
N ILE A 72 10.96 10.48 -13.27
CA ILE A 72 11.65 10.78 -12.01
C ILE A 72 10.66 10.93 -10.86
N VAL A 73 9.51 11.59 -11.08
CA VAL A 73 8.47 11.73 -10.06
C VAL A 73 7.89 10.36 -9.68
N THR A 74 7.56 9.52 -10.66
CA THR A 74 7.01 8.17 -10.39
C THR A 74 8.02 7.31 -9.64
N ASP A 75 9.27 7.27 -10.08
CA ASP A 75 10.33 6.50 -9.44
C ASP A 75 10.61 7.01 -8.01
N THR A 76 10.65 8.33 -7.82
CA THR A 76 10.85 8.93 -6.48
C THR A 76 9.69 8.61 -5.56
N VAL A 77 8.45 8.71 -6.02
CA VAL A 77 7.26 8.37 -5.23
C VAL A 77 7.24 6.89 -4.88
N GLN A 78 7.50 6.01 -5.86
CA GLN A 78 7.57 4.57 -5.64
C GLN A 78 8.65 4.24 -4.61
N ASN A 79 9.88 4.69 -4.84
CA ASN A 79 11.01 4.42 -3.95
C ASN A 79 10.78 4.98 -2.55
N THR A 80 10.17 6.15 -2.42
CA THR A 80 9.85 6.75 -1.12
C THR A 80 8.79 5.94 -0.39
N LEU A 81 7.70 5.56 -1.07
CA LEU A 81 6.60 4.81 -0.46
C LEU A 81 6.99 3.36 -0.12
N THR A 82 7.89 2.73 -0.88
CA THR A 82 8.38 1.37 -0.61
C THR A 82 9.61 1.33 0.29
N SER A 83 10.22 2.48 0.61
CA SER A 83 11.36 2.53 1.53
C SER A 83 10.94 2.33 2.98
N ASP A 84 11.90 1.95 3.83
CA ASP A 84 11.70 1.87 5.28
C ASP A 84 11.18 3.19 5.87
N LYS A 85 11.61 4.33 5.32
CA LYS A 85 11.10 5.66 5.71
C LYS A 85 9.62 5.84 5.37
N GLY A 86 9.17 5.30 4.23
CA GLY A 86 7.76 5.27 3.86
C GLY A 86 6.94 4.40 4.82
N ILE A 87 7.46 3.23 5.20
CA ILE A 87 6.84 2.35 6.19
C ILE A 87 6.73 3.05 7.56
N GLU A 88 7.79 3.70 8.02
CA GLU A 88 7.79 4.48 9.27
C GLU A 88 6.81 5.65 9.21
N PHE A 89 6.76 6.36 8.08
CA PHE A 89 5.77 7.41 7.85
C PHE A 89 4.36 6.87 8.03
N TRP A 90 4.00 5.79 7.32
CA TRP A 90 2.67 5.19 7.44
C TRP A 90 2.36 4.73 8.86
N LYS A 91 3.30 4.05 9.54
CA LYS A 91 3.11 3.65 10.95
C LYS A 91 2.75 4.85 11.84
N LYS A 92 3.54 5.93 11.76
CA LYS A 92 3.30 7.15 12.53
C LYS A 92 2.01 7.86 12.14
N THR A 93 1.65 7.85 10.85
CA THR A 93 0.42 8.47 10.38
C THR A 93 -0.82 7.68 10.82
N PHE A 94 -0.75 6.35 10.86
CA PHE A 94 -1.83 5.49 11.39
C PHE A 94 -2.00 5.59 12.91
N GLU A 95 -1.01 6.09 13.65
CA GLU A 95 -1.15 6.42 15.08
C GLU A 95 -2.04 7.66 15.32
N ASP A 96 -2.23 8.53 14.32
CA ASP A 96 -3.18 9.65 14.42
C ASP A 96 -4.63 9.14 14.32
N PRO A 97 -5.45 9.28 15.38
CA PRO A 97 -6.82 8.79 15.38
C PRO A 97 -7.69 9.40 14.28
N LYS A 98 -7.47 10.67 13.90
CA LYS A 98 -8.26 11.33 12.84
C LYS A 98 -7.96 10.74 11.48
N PHE A 99 -6.69 10.45 11.25
CA PHE A 99 -6.25 9.80 10.02
C PHE A 99 -6.78 8.37 9.94
N ALA A 100 -6.58 7.58 11.01
CA ALA A 100 -7.08 6.21 11.10
C ALA A 100 -8.60 6.13 10.94
N GLU A 101 -9.35 7.04 11.57
CA GLU A 101 -10.81 7.12 11.42
C GLU A 101 -11.22 7.40 9.98
N THR A 102 -10.54 8.35 9.32
CA THR A 102 -10.84 8.70 7.92
C THR A 102 -10.61 7.49 7.00
N ILE A 103 -9.47 6.83 7.14
CA ILE A 103 -9.15 5.62 6.36
C ILE A 103 -10.14 4.49 6.65
N ALA A 104 -10.45 4.23 7.92
CA ALA A 104 -11.41 3.21 8.31
C ALA A 104 -12.79 3.48 7.72
N LYS A 105 -13.27 4.73 7.75
CA LYS A 105 -14.54 5.13 7.13
C LYS A 105 -14.54 4.95 5.62
N THR A 106 -13.45 5.32 4.94
CA THR A 106 -13.35 5.15 3.49
C THR A 106 -13.28 3.67 3.09
N MET A 107 -12.59 2.85 3.88
CA MET A 107 -12.45 1.41 3.62
C MET A 107 -13.63 0.57 4.13
N GLN A 108 -14.54 1.16 4.90
CA GLN A 108 -15.59 0.42 5.62
C GLN A 108 -16.38 -0.53 4.71
N LYS A 109 -16.83 -0.05 3.55
CA LYS A 109 -17.65 -0.83 2.62
C LYS A 109 -16.89 -2.03 2.05
N GLU A 110 -15.67 -1.82 1.58
CA GLU A 110 -14.85 -2.91 1.03
C GLU A 110 -14.41 -3.88 2.13
N HIS A 111 -14.08 -3.36 3.32
CA HIS A 111 -13.75 -4.19 4.47
C HIS A 111 -14.94 -5.07 4.90
N GLU A 112 -16.15 -4.52 4.96
CA GLU A 112 -17.37 -5.29 5.24
C GLU A 112 -17.60 -6.38 4.19
N GLN A 113 -17.41 -6.07 2.90
CA GLN A 113 -17.55 -7.04 1.83
C GLN A 113 -16.52 -8.17 1.94
N ILE A 114 -15.26 -7.83 2.24
CA ILE A 114 -14.21 -8.82 2.49
C ILE A 114 -14.60 -9.72 3.68
N MET A 115 -15.03 -9.14 4.79
CA MET A 115 -15.44 -9.91 5.97
C MET A 115 -16.62 -10.84 5.68
N LYS A 116 -17.63 -10.38 4.93
CA LYS A 116 -18.76 -11.21 4.48
C LYS A 116 -18.31 -12.36 3.58
N ASN A 117 -17.38 -12.11 2.68
CA ASN A 117 -16.84 -13.14 1.81
C ASN A 117 -16.02 -14.17 2.61
N LEU A 118 -15.18 -13.70 3.53
CA LEU A 118 -14.39 -14.55 4.43
C LEU A 118 -15.27 -15.43 5.33
N MET A 119 -16.43 -14.95 5.78
CA MET A 119 -17.36 -15.81 6.54
C MET A 119 -17.85 -17.04 5.75
N ASN A 120 -17.83 -17.00 4.43
CA ASN A 120 -18.17 -18.14 3.58
C ASN A 120 -16.96 -19.03 3.26
N ASP A 121 -15.75 -18.54 3.52
CA ASP A 121 -14.51 -19.27 3.27
C ASP A 121 -14.30 -20.38 4.32
N PRO A 122 -13.96 -21.62 3.91
CA PRO A 122 -13.73 -22.73 4.83
C PRO A 122 -12.58 -22.50 5.82
N GLU A 123 -11.48 -21.89 5.39
CA GLU A 123 -10.31 -21.68 6.26
C GLU A 123 -10.61 -20.63 7.33
N TYR A 124 -11.23 -19.52 6.92
CA TYR A 124 -11.64 -18.47 7.85
C TYR A 124 -12.69 -18.98 8.85
N ARG A 125 -13.67 -19.77 8.41
CA ARG A 125 -14.61 -20.44 9.32
C ARG A 125 -13.92 -21.38 10.30
N GLY A 126 -12.91 -22.13 9.84
CA GLY A 126 -12.09 -22.97 10.72
C GLY A 126 -11.48 -22.17 11.86
N LYS A 127 -10.84 -21.04 11.54
CA LYS A 127 -10.27 -20.12 12.54
C LYS A 127 -11.35 -19.51 13.44
N MET A 128 -12.52 -19.17 12.91
CA MET A 128 -13.62 -18.65 13.71
C MET A 128 -14.15 -19.68 14.72
N ILE A 129 -14.18 -20.97 14.35
CA ILE A 129 -14.54 -22.05 15.27
C ILE A 129 -13.49 -22.20 16.37
N GLU A 130 -12.20 -22.01 16.06
CA GLU A 130 -11.15 -21.99 17.09
C GLU A 130 -11.37 -20.85 18.08
N VAL A 131 -11.71 -19.65 17.60
CA VAL A 131 -12.08 -18.51 18.46
C VAL A 131 -13.28 -18.85 19.33
N MET A 132 -14.32 -19.51 18.78
CA MET A 132 -15.51 -19.93 19.56
C MET A 132 -15.22 -20.97 20.65
N LYS A 133 -14.09 -21.67 20.58
CA LYS A 133 -13.64 -22.62 21.61
C LYS A 133 -12.87 -21.95 22.75
N ASP A 134 -12.79 -20.62 22.77
CA ASP A 134 -12.18 -19.92 23.88
C ASP A 134 -12.91 -20.22 25.20
N PRO A 135 -12.20 -20.48 26.32
CA PRO A 135 -12.80 -20.81 27.61
C PRO A 135 -13.80 -19.75 28.14
N GLU A 136 -13.62 -18.47 27.79
CA GLU A 136 -14.54 -17.42 28.19
C GLU A 136 -15.90 -17.58 27.48
N LEU A 137 -15.86 -17.85 26.18
CA LEU A 137 -17.07 -18.15 25.39
C LEU A 137 -17.72 -19.47 25.81
N GLU A 138 -16.94 -20.49 26.17
CA GLU A 138 -17.47 -21.74 26.71
C GLU A 138 -18.24 -21.51 28.02
N LYS A 139 -17.74 -20.62 28.88
CA LYS A 139 -18.40 -20.25 30.14
C LYS A 139 -19.70 -19.49 29.89
N GLU A 140 -19.72 -18.57 28.93
CA GLU A 140 -20.95 -17.88 28.53
C GLU A 140 -21.98 -18.86 27.97
N LEU A 141 -21.56 -19.74 27.05
CA LEU A 141 -22.41 -20.79 26.50
C LEU A 141 -22.96 -21.71 27.60
N THR A 142 -22.12 -22.12 28.55
CA THR A 142 -22.55 -22.93 29.70
C THR A 142 -23.57 -22.19 30.57
N THR A 143 -23.44 -20.87 30.70
CA THR A 143 -24.40 -20.05 31.44
C THR A 143 -25.75 -20.02 30.73
N VAL A 144 -25.76 -19.86 29.40
CA VAL A 144 -26.97 -19.93 28.57
C VAL A 144 -27.64 -21.31 28.69
N LEU A 145 -26.86 -22.40 28.59
CA LEU A 145 -27.37 -23.77 28.74
C LEU A 145 -27.93 -24.07 30.13
N LYS A 146 -27.43 -23.40 31.18
CA LYS A 146 -27.97 -23.52 32.54
C LYS A 146 -29.14 -22.57 32.82
N GLY A 147 -29.44 -21.66 31.90
CA GLY A 147 -30.50 -20.67 31.98
C GLY A 147 -31.90 -21.29 31.99
N ASN A 148 -32.88 -20.53 32.49
CA ASN A 148 -34.25 -21.00 32.64
C ASN A 148 -34.91 -21.36 31.30
N GLU A 149 -34.62 -20.59 30.25
CA GLU A 149 -35.15 -20.82 28.90
C GLU A 149 -34.69 -22.16 28.32
N TYR A 150 -33.38 -22.44 28.40
CA TYR A 150 -32.85 -23.72 27.93
C TYR A 150 -33.30 -24.89 28.82
N ARG A 151 -33.47 -24.68 30.13
CA ARG A 151 -34.04 -25.70 31.02
C ARG A 151 -35.45 -26.10 30.63
N GLU A 152 -36.28 -25.18 30.16
CA GLU A 152 -37.63 -25.51 29.73
C GLU A 152 -37.62 -26.35 28.45
N HIS A 153 -36.80 -25.98 27.46
CA HIS A 153 -36.56 -26.82 26.30
C HIS A 153 -36.00 -28.19 26.71
N LEU A 154 -35.07 -28.25 27.68
CA LEU A 154 -34.48 -29.49 28.14
C LEU A 154 -35.53 -30.39 28.81
N LYS A 155 -36.43 -29.83 29.63
CA LYS A 155 -37.54 -30.61 30.20
C LYS A 155 -38.43 -31.17 29.11
N GLN A 156 -38.79 -30.39 28.10
CA GLN A 156 -39.62 -30.86 27.00
C GLN A 156 -38.96 -32.04 26.27
N VAL A 157 -37.68 -31.91 25.90
CA VAL A 157 -36.93 -33.00 25.24
C VAL A 157 -36.83 -34.23 26.12
N VAL A 158 -36.61 -34.06 27.43
CA VAL A 158 -36.57 -35.18 28.39
C VAL A 158 -37.93 -35.86 28.48
N SER A 159 -39.03 -35.10 28.57
CA SER A 159 -40.39 -35.65 28.58
C SER A 159 -40.68 -36.43 27.30
N GLU A 160 -40.43 -35.84 26.14
CA GLU A 160 -40.60 -36.50 24.83
C GLU A 160 -39.75 -37.78 24.72
N THR A 161 -38.52 -37.75 25.26
CA THR A 161 -37.63 -38.91 25.29
C THR A 161 -38.19 -40.03 26.16
N ILE A 162 -38.72 -39.71 27.34
CA ILE A 162 -39.32 -40.69 28.26
C ILE A 162 -40.63 -41.25 27.69
N GLU A 163 -41.41 -40.41 27.01
CA GLU A 163 -42.67 -40.79 26.36
C GLU A 163 -42.46 -41.63 25.08
N SER A 164 -41.23 -41.67 24.56
CA SER A 164 -40.88 -42.51 23.42
C SER A 164 -41.14 -43.99 23.72
N PRO A 165 -41.84 -44.72 22.83
CA PRO A 165 -42.11 -46.16 23.02
C PRO A 165 -40.87 -46.98 23.34
N LEU A 166 -39.73 -46.66 22.71
CA LEU A 166 -38.45 -47.34 22.97
C LEU A 166 -37.97 -47.17 24.41
N TYR A 167 -38.09 -45.96 24.96
CA TYR A 167 -37.70 -45.67 26.34
C TYR A 167 -38.71 -46.23 27.33
N GLN A 168 -40.01 -46.15 27.03
CA GLN A 168 -41.05 -46.77 27.87
C GLN A 168 -40.83 -48.28 28.00
N THR A 169 -40.57 -48.99 26.90
CA THR A 169 -40.24 -50.43 26.95
C THR A 169 -38.99 -50.69 27.79
N LYS A 170 -37.93 -49.89 27.59
CA LYS A 170 -36.68 -50.05 28.35
C LYS A 170 -36.88 -49.79 29.85
N ILE A 171 -37.71 -48.81 30.22
CA ILE A 171 -38.08 -48.53 31.61
C ILE A 171 -38.88 -49.71 32.18
N GLN A 172 -39.84 -50.26 31.43
CA GLN A 172 -40.61 -51.43 31.84
C GLN A 172 -39.71 -52.66 32.07
N GLU A 173 -38.78 -52.94 31.14
CA GLU A 173 -37.80 -54.02 31.29
C GLU A 173 -36.91 -53.85 32.51
N LEU A 174 -36.45 -52.62 32.80
CA LEU A 174 -35.65 -52.32 33.98
C LEU A 174 -36.46 -52.51 35.27
N LEU A 175 -37.72 -52.10 35.30
CA LEU A 175 -38.61 -52.32 36.44
C LEU A 175 -38.86 -53.81 36.69
N LEU A 176 -39.08 -54.60 35.63
CA LEU A 176 -39.22 -56.05 35.72
C LEU A 176 -37.94 -56.69 36.28
N LYS A 177 -36.77 -56.37 35.73
CA LYS A 177 -35.47 -56.87 36.25
C LYS A 177 -35.22 -56.50 37.70
N ALA A 178 -35.55 -55.27 38.11
CA ALA A 178 -35.39 -54.83 39.49
C ALA A 178 -36.36 -55.57 40.45
N SER A 179 -37.55 -55.93 39.98
CA SER A 179 -38.49 -56.73 40.76
C SER A 179 -38.03 -58.18 40.89
N GLU A 180 -37.46 -58.76 39.83
CA GLU A 180 -36.87 -60.10 39.85
C GLU A 180 -35.63 -60.18 40.73
N SER A 181 -34.76 -59.16 40.71
CA SER A 181 -33.58 -59.10 41.57
C SER A 181 -33.95 -59.02 43.04
N LYS A 182 -34.93 -58.16 43.41
CA LYS A 182 -35.45 -58.06 44.78
C LYS A 182 -36.15 -59.33 45.25
N ALA A 183 -36.86 -60.02 44.36
CA ALA A 183 -37.45 -61.33 44.66
C ALA A 183 -36.40 -62.44 44.82
N SER A 184 -35.23 -62.30 44.17
CA SER A 184 -34.10 -63.22 44.36
C SER A 184 -33.31 -62.94 45.65
N GLU A 185 -33.10 -61.67 46.01
CA GLU A 185 -32.44 -61.26 47.26
C GLU A 185 -33.26 -61.67 48.49
N ALA A 186 -34.59 -61.49 48.45
CA ALA A 186 -35.48 -61.91 49.53
C ALA A 186 -35.50 -63.45 49.75
N LYS A 187 -35.19 -64.25 48.73
CA LYS A 187 -35.08 -65.72 48.85
C LYS A 187 -33.72 -66.19 49.39
N THR A 188 -32.69 -65.36 49.34
CA THR A 188 -31.37 -65.65 49.94
C THR A 188 -31.25 -65.22 51.39
N ASP A 189 -32.04 -64.24 51.86
CA ASP A 189 -32.08 -63.84 53.28
C ASP A 189 -33.03 -64.71 54.15
N GLU A 190 -33.90 -65.52 53.53
CA GLU A 190 -34.77 -66.49 54.23
C GLU A 190 -34.20 -67.94 54.29
N ALA A 191 -32.94 -68.15 53.89
CA ALA A 191 -32.28 -69.46 53.86
C ALA A 191 -31.15 -69.60 54.90
#